data_AF-A0A7C8KZ64-F1
#
_entry.id   AF-A0A7C8KZ64-F1
#
_cell.length_a   1.000
_cell.length_b   1.000
_cell.length_c   1.000
_cell.angle_alpha   90.00
_cell.angle_beta   90.00
_cell.angle_gamma   90.00
#
_symmetry.space_group_name_H-M   'P 1'
#
loop_
_entity.id
_entity.type
_entity.pdbx_description
1 polymer ?
#
loop_
_entity_poly.entity_id
_entity_poly.type
_entity_poly.pdbx_seq_one_letter_code
_entity_poly.pdbx_strand_id
1 'polypeptide(L)'
;MVKLSNMAAFYAILGCMGIAAYSLYSNLNHTWLIAPPTYILLLISLVALIFGFVGWQDKRNWQTKTRSWFTVILSSLTTIALFLAVSFTAFFSIGESKQISSVRSPDNQYTIDFYQIDPGATGSVGVRGEINGPLWFKKHIYYQDEIEQVDVEWENNHTVSINDHVLDLNSGDTLGY
;
A
#
# COMPACT_ATOMS: atom_id res chain seq x y z
N MET A 1 4.17 -1.60 33.45
CA MET A 1 3.15 -1.62 32.38
C MET A 1 3.17 -0.34 31.54
N VAL A 2 2.99 0.86 32.14
CA VAL A 2 2.94 2.15 31.41
C VAL A 2 4.19 2.46 30.56
N LYS A 3 5.41 2.20 31.06
CA LYS A 3 6.66 2.43 30.31
C LYS A 3 6.73 1.63 29.00
N LEU A 4 6.43 0.34 29.06
CA LEU A 4 6.51 -0.57 27.91
C LEU A 4 5.46 -0.18 26.86
N SER A 5 4.24 0.15 27.30
CA SER A 5 3.15 0.62 26.44
C SER A 5 3.50 1.92 25.70
N ASN A 6 4.04 2.93 26.39
CA ASN A 6 4.42 4.20 25.77
C ASN A 6 5.58 4.02 24.76
N MET A 7 6.60 3.21 25.09
CA MET A 7 7.67 2.88 24.13
C MET A 7 7.15 2.14 22.90
N ALA A 8 6.34 1.11 23.10
CA ALA A 8 5.76 0.33 22.01
C ALA A 8 4.89 1.21 21.10
N ALA A 9 4.05 2.07 21.67
CA ALA A 9 3.20 2.99 20.90
C ALA A 9 4.02 3.98 20.07
N PHE A 10 5.10 4.52 20.64
CA PHE A 10 6.00 5.43 19.93
C PHE A 10 6.69 4.75 18.73
N TYR A 11 7.24 3.55 18.92
CA TYR A 11 7.86 2.83 17.81
C TYR A 11 6.85 2.32 16.79
N ALA A 12 5.64 1.94 17.23
CA ALA A 12 4.56 1.55 16.33
C ALA A 12 4.14 2.70 15.42
N ILE A 13 3.98 3.92 15.94
CA ILE A 13 3.61 5.07 15.10
C ILE A 13 4.73 5.47 14.14
N LEU A 14 6.00 5.41 14.57
CA LEU A 14 7.14 5.62 13.68
C LEU A 14 7.18 4.58 12.56
N GLY A 15 6.96 3.31 12.87
CA GLY A 15 6.88 2.23 11.88
C GLY A 15 5.73 2.43 10.90
N CYS A 16 4.54 2.79 11.40
CA CYS A 16 3.36 3.08 10.58
C CYS A 16 3.63 4.20 9.57
N MET A 17 4.25 5.29 10.01
CA MET A 17 4.63 6.39 9.12
C MET A 17 5.74 5.99 8.15
N GLY A 18 6.73 5.21 8.60
CA GLY A 18 7.79 4.72 7.72
C GLY A 18 7.23 3.86 6.58
N ILE A 19 6.28 2.97 6.89
CA ILE A 19 5.57 2.18 5.89
C ILE A 19 4.77 3.08 4.95
N ALA A 20 4.00 4.03 5.48
CA ALA A 20 3.21 4.95 4.65
C ALA A 20 4.09 5.81 3.73
N ALA A 21 5.21 6.34 4.24
CA ALA A 21 6.16 7.13 3.48
C ALA A 21 6.87 6.30 2.40
N TYR A 22 7.27 5.06 2.73
CA TYR A 22 7.84 4.14 1.77
C TYR A 22 6.83 3.76 0.69
N SER A 23 5.58 3.51 1.07
CA SER A 23 4.49 3.21 0.12
C SER A 23 4.28 4.36 -0.87
N LEU A 24 4.24 5.60 -0.37
CA LEU A 24 4.16 6.79 -1.22
C LEU A 24 5.38 6.91 -2.16
N TYR A 25 6.59 6.78 -1.61
CA TYR A 25 7.82 6.83 -2.39
C TYR A 25 7.84 5.75 -3.48
N SER A 26 7.47 4.52 -3.14
CA SER A 26 7.46 3.39 -4.05
C SER A 26 6.43 3.57 -5.16
N ASN A 27 5.27 4.14 -4.85
CA ASN A 27 4.24 4.44 -5.83
C ASN A 27 4.72 5.45 -6.88
N LEU A 28 5.45 6.49 -6.45
CA LEU A 28 6.02 7.52 -7.32
C LEU A 28 7.21 7.05 -8.16
N ASN A 29 7.96 6.05 -7.69
CA ASN A 29 9.17 5.54 -8.36
C ASN A 29 8.96 4.16 -9.00
N HIS A 30 7.72 3.67 -9.05
CA HIS A 30 7.35 2.38 -9.65
C HIS A 30 8.17 1.18 -9.14
N THR A 31 8.56 1.22 -7.86
CA THR A 31 9.28 0.12 -7.19
C THR A 31 8.31 -0.79 -6.44
N TRP A 32 8.86 -1.77 -5.70
CA TRP A 32 8.07 -2.67 -4.86
C TRP A 32 7.32 -1.91 -3.77
N LEU A 33 6.00 -1.90 -3.89
CA LEU A 33 5.08 -1.25 -2.99
C LEU A 33 4.82 -2.14 -1.78
N ILE A 34 4.91 -1.57 -0.59
CA ILE A 34 4.33 -2.16 0.62
C ILE A 34 2.94 -1.54 0.79
N ALA A 35 1.90 -2.32 0.52
CA ALA A 35 0.51 -1.87 0.53
C ALA A 35 -0.34 -2.63 1.56
N PRO A 36 -0.07 -2.48 2.88
CA PRO A 36 -1.00 -2.96 3.88
C PRO A 36 -2.35 -2.29 3.65
N PRO A 37 -3.45 -3.02 3.84
CA PRO A 37 -4.78 -2.42 3.80
C PRO A 37 -4.88 -1.21 4.73
N THR A 38 -5.41 -0.11 4.23
CA THR A 38 -5.44 1.20 4.94
C THR A 38 -6.09 1.11 6.33
N TYR A 39 -7.08 0.22 6.50
CA TYR A 39 -7.72 -0.02 7.80
C TYR A 39 -6.78 -0.64 8.85
N ILE A 40 -5.77 -1.43 8.45
CA ILE A 40 -4.76 -1.99 9.37
C ILE A 40 -3.90 -0.85 9.92
N LEU A 41 -3.44 0.06 9.05
CA LEU A 41 -2.67 1.24 9.46
C LEU A 41 -3.48 2.15 10.39
N LEU A 42 -4.77 2.33 10.10
CA LEU A 42 -5.69 3.10 10.92
C LEU A 42 -5.89 2.46 12.31
N LEU A 43 -6.02 1.14 12.38
CA LEU A 43 -6.12 0.42 13.65
C LEU A 43 -4.85 0.60 14.48
N ILE A 44 -3.67 0.47 13.86
CA ILE A 44 -2.37 0.68 14.52
C ILE A 44 -2.26 2.11 15.05
N SER A 45 -2.66 3.12 14.27
CA SER A 45 -2.59 4.52 14.68
C SER A 45 -3.55 4.83 15.84
N LEU A 46 -4.77 4.26 15.84
CA LEU A 46 -5.72 4.38 16.95
C LEU A 46 -5.21 3.73 18.24
N VAL A 47 -4.66 2.52 18.14
CA VAL A 47 -4.08 1.83 19.30
C VAL A 47 -2.89 2.62 19.86
N ALA A 48 -2.03 3.15 18.98
CA ALA A 48 -0.92 4.01 19.38
C ALA A 48 -1.40 5.31 20.05
N LEU A 49 -2.51 5.89 19.59
CA LEU A 49 -3.12 7.07 20.19
C LEU A 49 -3.63 6.78 21.61
N ILE A 50 -4.39 5.70 21.80
CA ILE A 50 -4.90 5.29 23.12
C ILE A 50 -3.74 5.09 24.10
N PHE A 51 -2.69 4.38 23.69
CA PHE A 51 -1.51 4.19 24.54
C PHE A 51 -0.69 5.47 24.75
N GLY A 52 -0.69 6.39 23.78
CA GLY A 52 -0.11 7.73 23.92
C GLY A 52 -0.77 8.53 25.05
N PHE A 53 -2.10 8.48 25.17
CA PHE A 53 -2.84 9.10 26.27
C PHE A 53 -2.54 8.43 27.61
N VAL A 54 -2.48 7.10 27.67
CA VAL A 54 -2.08 6.36 28.89
C VAL A 54 -0.65 6.76 29.32
N GLY A 55 0.23 7.03 28.35
CA GLY A 55 1.60 7.47 28.57
C GLY A 55 1.72 8.79 29.34
N TRP A 56 0.71 9.68 29.34
CA TRP A 56 0.75 10.92 30.10
C TRP A 56 0.70 10.74 31.61
N GLN A 57 0.25 9.58 32.09
CA GLN A 57 0.27 9.26 33.52
C GLN A 57 1.71 9.00 34.02
N ASP A 58 2.68 8.81 33.11
CA ASP A 58 4.08 8.58 33.47
C ASP A 58 4.83 9.89 33.78
N LYS A 59 5.05 10.16 35.07
CA LYS A 59 5.79 11.33 35.58
C LYS A 59 7.28 11.08 35.82
N ARG A 60 7.84 9.96 35.36
CA ARG A 60 9.23 9.56 35.73
C ARG A 60 10.31 10.51 35.24
N ASN A 61 10.25 10.96 33.99
CA ASN A 61 11.31 11.74 33.37
C ASN A 61 10.73 12.75 32.36
N TRP A 62 11.41 13.88 32.13
CA TRP A 62 11.08 14.80 31.05
C TRP A 62 11.02 14.06 29.70
N GLN A 63 12.02 13.23 29.41
CA GLN A 63 12.12 12.51 28.12
C GLN A 63 10.92 11.61 27.83
N THR A 64 10.33 11.00 28.86
CA THR A 64 9.13 10.16 28.69
C THR A 64 7.89 11.00 28.43
N LYS A 65 7.82 12.20 29.04
CA LYS A 65 6.73 13.15 28.83
C LYS A 65 6.75 13.74 27.42
N THR A 66 7.92 14.15 26.92
CA THR A 66 8.06 14.63 25.53
C THR A 66 7.73 13.55 24.52
N ARG A 67 8.25 12.32 24.70
CA ARG A 67 7.89 11.20 23.82
C ARG A 67 6.38 10.94 23.80
N SER A 68 5.71 10.97 24.95
CA SER A 68 4.26 10.78 25.03
C SER A 68 3.51 11.86 24.24
N TRP A 69 3.93 13.12 24.38
CA TRP A 69 3.37 14.24 23.62
C TRP A 69 3.54 14.05 22.11
N PHE A 70 4.75 13.73 21.65
CA PHE A 70 5.00 13.43 20.24
C PHE A 70 4.16 12.26 19.75
N THR A 71 4.03 11.19 20.55
CA THR A 71 3.22 10.01 20.19
C THR A 71 1.76 10.42 19.97
N VAL A 72 1.17 11.19 20.89
CA VAL A 72 -0.22 11.65 20.79
C VAL A 72 -0.42 12.56 19.57
N ILE A 73 0.45 13.54 19.36
CA ILE A 73 0.36 14.48 18.22
C ILE A 73 0.49 13.72 16.90
N LEU A 74 1.45 12.80 16.81
CA LEU A 74 1.73 12.08 15.58
C LEU A 74 0.63 11.08 15.25
N SER A 75 0.20 10.29 16.25
CA SER A 75 -0.88 9.32 16.06
C SER A 75 -2.23 9.99 15.78
N SER A 76 -2.51 11.17 16.35
CA SER A 76 -3.73 11.91 16.01
C SER A 76 -3.70 12.42 14.58
N LEU A 77 -2.60 13.05 14.14
CA LEU A 77 -2.43 13.51 12.76
C LEU A 77 -2.52 12.35 11.76
N THR A 78 -1.81 11.25 12.00
CA THR A 78 -1.85 10.06 11.14
C THR A 78 -3.26 9.46 11.08
N THR A 79 -3.95 9.35 12.21
CA THR A 79 -5.32 8.82 12.25
C THR A 79 -6.28 9.70 11.45
N ILE A 80 -6.22 11.02 11.65
CA ILE A 80 -7.06 11.98 10.90
C ILE A 80 -6.77 11.88 9.40
N ALA A 81 -5.50 11.85 9.00
CA ALA A 81 -5.11 11.75 7.59
C ALA A 81 -5.62 10.44 6.95
N LEU A 82 -5.41 9.30 7.61
CA LEU A 82 -5.89 8.00 7.11
C LEU A 82 -7.42 7.93 7.06
N PHE A 83 -8.11 8.47 8.07
CA PHE A 83 -9.57 8.52 8.09
C PHE A 83 -10.13 9.37 6.96
N LEU A 84 -9.54 10.55 6.71
CA LEU A 84 -9.91 11.41 5.60
C LEU A 84 -9.64 10.73 4.25
N ALA A 85 -8.51 10.06 4.10
CA ALA A 85 -8.18 9.33 2.88
C ALA A 85 -9.22 8.23 2.57
N VAL A 86 -9.53 7.38 3.55
CA VAL A 86 -10.53 6.30 3.40
C VAL A 86 -11.92 6.87 3.10
N SER A 87 -12.32 7.92 3.82
CA SER A 87 -13.61 8.57 3.60
C SER A 87 -13.68 9.17 2.20
N PHE A 88 -12.64 9.87 1.77
CA PHE A 88 -12.57 10.47 0.44
C PHE A 88 -12.70 9.42 -0.66
N THR A 89 -11.93 8.33 -0.60
CA THR A 89 -12.02 7.25 -1.59
C THR A 89 -13.38 6.57 -1.60
N ALA A 90 -14.01 6.37 -0.42
CA ALA A 90 -15.32 5.74 -0.31
C ALA A 90 -16.47 6.64 -0.80
N PHE A 91 -16.39 7.95 -0.55
CA PHE A 91 -17.45 8.89 -0.96
C PHE A 91 -17.44 9.19 -2.46
N PHE A 92 -16.25 9.21 -3.08
CA PHE A 92 -16.12 9.60 -4.48
C PHE A 92 -15.93 8.42 -5.43
N SER A 93 -15.93 7.17 -4.96
CA SER A 93 -15.63 5.96 -5.76
C SER A 93 -14.37 6.13 -6.63
N ILE A 94 -13.37 6.88 -6.14
CA ILE A 94 -12.18 7.20 -6.91
C ILE A 94 -11.29 5.96 -6.96
N GLY A 95 -11.00 5.49 -8.18
CA GLY A 95 -10.09 4.39 -8.42
C GLY A 95 -10.70 3.03 -8.13
N GLU A 96 -11.99 2.83 -8.44
CA GLU A 96 -12.56 1.49 -8.48
C GLU A 96 -11.72 0.63 -9.44
N SER A 97 -11.02 -0.33 -8.86
CA SER A 97 -10.24 -1.32 -9.58
C SER A 97 -10.96 -2.64 -9.45
N LYS A 98 -11.43 -3.15 -10.58
CA LYS A 98 -12.10 -4.45 -10.63
C LYS A 98 -11.10 -5.49 -11.09
N GLN A 99 -10.86 -6.50 -10.28
CA GLN A 99 -10.03 -7.62 -10.72
C GLN A 99 -10.73 -8.33 -11.89
N ILE A 100 -10.04 -8.45 -13.01
CA ILE A 100 -10.54 -9.08 -14.23
C ILE A 100 -9.96 -10.48 -14.44
N SER A 101 -8.68 -10.68 -14.10
CA SER A 101 -8.02 -11.98 -14.22
C SER A 101 -6.86 -12.12 -13.25
N SER A 102 -6.45 -13.37 -13.03
CA SER A 102 -5.25 -13.73 -12.26
C SER A 102 -4.60 -14.90 -12.96
N VAL A 103 -3.32 -14.78 -13.30
CA VAL A 103 -2.56 -15.79 -14.04
C VAL A 103 -1.29 -16.13 -13.30
N ARG A 104 -0.92 -17.41 -13.35
CA ARG A 104 0.29 -17.92 -12.72
C ARG A 104 1.28 -18.36 -13.78
N SER A 105 2.55 -18.06 -13.52
CA SER A 105 3.67 -18.65 -14.25
C SER A 105 3.62 -20.18 -14.24
N PRO A 106 4.16 -20.86 -15.28
CA PRO A 106 4.19 -22.32 -15.36
C PRO A 106 4.80 -23.02 -14.13
N ASP A 107 5.78 -22.40 -13.46
CA ASP A 107 6.42 -22.92 -12.25
C ASP A 107 5.83 -22.39 -10.93
N ASN A 108 4.77 -21.57 -11.01
CA ASN A 108 4.08 -20.90 -9.91
C ASN A 108 4.95 -19.92 -9.09
N GLN A 109 6.08 -19.44 -9.61
CA GLN A 109 6.89 -18.42 -8.92
C GLN A 109 6.24 -17.03 -8.97
N TYR A 110 5.63 -16.70 -10.10
CA TYR A 110 4.91 -15.45 -10.32
C TYR A 110 3.41 -15.66 -10.39
N THR A 111 2.67 -14.76 -9.73
CA THR A 111 1.23 -14.57 -9.92
C THR A 111 1.01 -13.11 -10.30
N ILE A 112 0.37 -12.90 -11.45
CA ILE A 112 0.01 -11.57 -11.97
C ILE A 112 -1.50 -11.42 -11.84
N ASP A 113 -1.92 -10.39 -11.10
CA ASP A 113 -3.33 -9.98 -11.02
C ASP A 113 -3.55 -8.79 -11.94
N PHE A 114 -4.60 -8.86 -12.75
CA PHE A 114 -5.01 -7.78 -13.63
C PHE A 114 -6.27 -7.10 -13.11
N TYR A 115 -6.25 -5.78 -13.14
CA TYR A 115 -7.34 -4.92 -12.70
C TYR A 115 -7.74 -3.99 -13.83
N GLN A 116 -9.03 -3.93 -14.11
CA GLN A 116 -9.62 -2.85 -14.89
C GLN A 116 -9.72 -1.63 -13.98
N ILE A 117 -9.18 -0.51 -14.43
CA ILE A 117 -9.16 0.75 -13.71
C ILE A 117 -10.08 1.72 -14.43
N ASP A 118 -11.09 2.17 -13.70
CA ASP A 118 -11.94 3.28 -14.14
C ASP A 118 -11.55 4.53 -13.33
N PRO A 119 -10.92 5.54 -13.95
CA PRO A 119 -10.58 6.80 -13.31
C PRO A 119 -11.81 7.70 -13.04
N GLY A 120 -13.00 7.32 -13.51
CA GLY A 120 -14.24 8.06 -13.34
C GLY A 120 -14.57 9.01 -14.50
N ALA A 121 -15.36 10.05 -14.21
CA ALA A 121 -16.14 10.84 -15.19
C ALA A 121 -15.41 11.43 -16.41
N THR A 122 -14.07 11.50 -16.41
CA THR A 122 -13.30 12.14 -17.49
C THR A 122 -12.12 11.31 -17.98
N GLY A 123 -11.89 10.09 -17.48
CA GLY A 123 -10.74 9.30 -17.90
C GLY A 123 -11.16 8.04 -18.66
N SER A 124 -10.26 7.55 -19.50
CA SER A 124 -10.44 6.29 -20.21
C SER A 124 -10.21 5.12 -19.26
N VAL A 125 -11.00 4.07 -19.46
CA VAL A 125 -10.78 2.79 -18.80
C VAL A 125 -9.46 2.20 -19.28
N GLY A 126 -8.67 1.67 -18.35
CA GLY A 126 -7.41 1.00 -18.66
C GLY A 126 -7.26 -0.31 -17.89
N VAL A 127 -6.18 -1.05 -18.18
CA VAL A 127 -5.82 -2.27 -17.46
C VAL A 127 -4.47 -2.07 -16.77
N ARG A 128 -4.38 -2.51 -15.51
CA ARG A 128 -3.15 -2.60 -14.73
C ARG A 128 -2.84 -4.05 -14.38
N GLY A 129 -1.59 -4.46 -14.57
CA GLY A 129 -1.04 -5.73 -14.08
C GLY A 129 -0.14 -5.52 -12.86
N GLU A 130 -0.36 -6.31 -11.83
CA GLU A 130 0.41 -6.29 -10.58
C GLU A 130 0.95 -7.69 -10.25
N ILE A 131 2.24 -7.78 -9.90
CA ILE A 131 2.83 -8.99 -9.32
C ILE A 131 2.60 -8.99 -7.82
N ASN A 132 2.10 -10.10 -7.30
CA ASN A 132 2.00 -10.35 -5.86
C ASN A 132 3.33 -10.85 -5.29
N GLY A 133 3.89 -10.10 -4.34
CA GLY A 133 4.98 -10.53 -3.50
C GLY A 133 4.49 -11.15 -2.18
N PRO A 134 5.40 -11.47 -1.26
CA PRO A 134 5.03 -11.98 0.04
C PRO A 134 4.23 -10.93 0.85
N LEU A 135 3.21 -11.38 1.58
CA LEU A 135 2.45 -10.57 2.53
C LEU A 135 1.66 -9.40 1.88
N TRP A 136 2.24 -8.19 1.85
CA TRP A 136 1.64 -6.96 1.34
C TRP A 136 2.51 -6.29 0.27
N PHE A 137 3.54 -7.00 -0.18
CA PHE A 137 4.40 -6.53 -1.25
C PHE A 137 3.69 -6.71 -2.59
N LYS A 138 3.66 -5.65 -3.39
CA LYS A 138 3.14 -5.66 -4.76
C LYS A 138 4.08 -4.89 -5.66
N LYS A 139 4.14 -5.24 -6.94
CA LYS A 139 4.86 -4.45 -7.95
C LYS A 139 3.94 -4.27 -9.15
N HIS A 140 3.72 -3.03 -9.57
CA HIS A 140 3.05 -2.77 -10.85
C HIS A 140 4.03 -3.06 -11.98
N ILE A 141 3.59 -3.81 -12.98
CA ILE A 141 4.45 -4.20 -14.11
C ILE A 141 3.87 -3.81 -15.46
N TYR A 142 2.58 -3.53 -15.52
CA TYR A 142 1.89 -3.24 -16.77
C TYR A 142 0.79 -2.22 -16.52
N TYR A 143 0.72 -1.20 -17.37
CA TYR A 143 -0.38 -0.27 -17.44
C TYR A 143 -0.60 0.13 -18.90
N GLN A 144 -1.85 0.04 -19.36
CA GLN A 144 -2.23 0.51 -20.68
C GLN A 144 -3.62 1.14 -20.61
N ASP A 145 -3.72 2.35 -21.16
CA ASP A 145 -4.95 3.12 -21.29
C ASP A 145 -5.80 2.64 -22.48
N GLU A 146 -7.09 2.95 -22.45
CA GLU A 146 -8.05 2.70 -23.54
C GLU A 146 -8.22 1.21 -23.91
N ILE A 147 -8.02 0.32 -22.94
CA ILE A 147 -8.26 -1.11 -23.08
C ILE A 147 -9.13 -1.63 -21.94
N GLU A 148 -10.04 -2.55 -22.27
CA GLU A 148 -10.94 -3.19 -21.29
C GLU A 148 -10.62 -4.67 -21.05
N GLN A 149 -9.86 -5.28 -21.95
CA GLN A 149 -9.53 -6.70 -21.94
C GLN A 149 -8.01 -6.89 -21.94
N VAL A 150 -7.60 -8.02 -21.39
CA VAL A 150 -6.21 -8.43 -21.34
C VAL A 150 -6.10 -9.85 -21.87
N ASP A 151 -5.24 -10.03 -22.87
CA ASP A 151 -4.79 -11.33 -23.31
C ASP A 151 -3.39 -11.58 -22.77
N VAL A 152 -3.18 -12.77 -22.21
CA VAL A 152 -1.94 -13.11 -21.48
C VAL A 152 -1.48 -14.51 -21.83
N GLU A 153 -0.26 -14.59 -22.35
CA GLU A 153 0.41 -15.85 -22.68
C GLU A 153 1.79 -15.90 -22.02
N TRP A 154 2.11 -17.01 -21.36
CA TRP A 154 3.45 -17.23 -20.82
C TRP A 154 4.33 -17.88 -21.88
N GLU A 155 5.40 -17.20 -22.29
CA GLU A 155 6.39 -17.75 -23.22
C GLU A 155 7.34 -18.74 -22.51
N ASN A 156 7.62 -18.48 -21.23
CA ASN A 156 8.40 -19.36 -20.35
C ASN A 156 8.05 -19.05 -18.87
N ASN A 157 8.89 -19.49 -17.92
CA ASN A 157 8.62 -19.32 -16.49
C ASN A 157 8.66 -17.87 -15.99
N HIS A 158 9.37 -16.97 -16.67
CA HIS A 158 9.61 -15.59 -16.24
C HIS A 158 9.31 -14.55 -17.33
N THR A 159 9.04 -14.96 -18.56
CA THR A 159 8.65 -14.10 -19.67
C THR A 159 7.18 -14.27 -19.99
N VAL A 160 6.46 -13.16 -20.05
CA VAL A 160 5.02 -13.11 -20.31
C VAL A 160 4.72 -12.11 -21.42
N SER A 161 3.85 -12.48 -22.35
CA SER A 161 3.25 -11.58 -23.34
C SER A 161 1.90 -11.10 -22.81
N ILE A 162 1.71 -9.79 -22.75
CA ILE A 162 0.48 -9.12 -22.30
C ILE A 162 0.03 -8.18 -23.42
N ASN A 163 -1.08 -8.49 -24.09
CA ASN A 163 -1.57 -7.71 -25.25
C ASN A 163 -0.46 -7.42 -26.28
N ASP A 164 0.22 -8.47 -26.75
CA ASP A 164 1.36 -8.40 -27.70
C ASP A 164 2.63 -7.71 -27.16
N HIS A 165 2.68 -7.32 -25.89
CA HIS A 165 3.87 -6.78 -25.24
C HIS A 165 4.57 -7.84 -24.39
N VAL A 166 5.80 -8.18 -24.76
CA VAL A 166 6.63 -9.15 -24.04
C VAL A 166 7.38 -8.47 -22.90
N LEU A 167 7.25 -8.99 -21.68
CA LEU A 167 7.95 -8.53 -20.48
C LEU A 167 8.75 -9.67 -19.85
N ASP A 168 10.04 -9.44 -19.57
CA ASP A 168 10.86 -10.34 -18.77
C ASP A 168 10.86 -9.91 -17.29
N LEU A 169 10.17 -10.69 -16.47
CA LEU A 169 10.01 -10.43 -15.04
C LEU A 169 11.31 -10.63 -14.24
N ASN A 170 12.27 -11.40 -14.75
CA ASN A 170 13.59 -11.56 -14.12
C ASN A 170 14.48 -10.34 -14.34
N SER A 171 14.42 -9.76 -15.54
CA SER A 171 15.11 -8.52 -15.89
C SER A 171 14.46 -7.29 -15.24
N GLY A 172 13.20 -7.44 -14.81
CA GLY A 172 12.46 -6.44 -14.07
C GLY A 172 11.68 -5.48 -14.96
N ASP A 173 11.44 -5.88 -16.22
CA ASP A 173 10.78 -5.10 -17.26
C ASP A 173 9.39 -4.63 -16.83
N THR A 174 9.02 -3.43 -17.30
CA THR A 174 7.72 -2.81 -17.06
C THR A 174 7.21 -2.11 -18.32
N LEU A 175 5.89 -2.05 -18.48
CA LEU A 175 5.22 -1.24 -19.49
C LEU A 175 4.30 -0.22 -18.82
N GLY A 176 4.37 1.04 -19.25
CA GLY A 176 3.56 2.13 -18.67
C GLY A 176 4.10 2.66 -17.33
N TYR A 177 5.31 2.27 -16.92
CA TYR A 177 6.00 2.63 -15.69
C TYR A 177 7.50 2.82 -15.92
#